data_AF-A0A9X1IGN9-F1
#
_entry.id   AF-A0A9X1IGN9-F1
#
_cell.length_a   1.000
_cell.length_b   1.000
_cell.length_c   1.000
_cell.angle_alpha   90.00
_cell.angle_beta   90.00
_cell.angle_gamma   90.00
#
_symmetry.space_group_name_H-M   'P 1'
#
loop_
_entity.id
_entity.type
_entity.pdbx_description
1 polymer ?
#
loop_
_entity_poly.entity_id
_entity_poly.type
_entity_poly.pdbx_seq_one_letter_code
_entity_poly.pdbx_strand_id
1 'polypeptide(L)'
;MRAVTILAALALTAGLPALATAQSARETARQTPPPATAAAADLQAYALLLQDAEARLARAREEHAAGRTESQTGAFSQERINLMQTVRSAWQDMQRVPEGFAETVAYQEAQRRMRRDFNQVGPDRSLSKEKADEAARDALQVLAELRGHVVSAAGQAGGSMPAPAVQGGGANR
;
A
#
# COMPACT_ATOMS: atom_id res chain seq x y z
N MET A 1 33.38 -10.25 61.13
CA MET A 1 32.38 -10.31 62.22
C MET A 1 31.25 -9.34 61.94
N ARG A 2 30.04 -9.65 62.41
CA ARG A 2 28.90 -8.74 62.71
C ARG A 2 28.38 -7.82 61.60
N ALA A 3 27.12 -8.05 61.24
CA ALA A 3 26.24 -7.08 60.59
C ALA A 3 25.89 -5.92 61.53
N VAL A 4 25.50 -4.78 60.95
CA VAL A 4 24.67 -3.76 61.61
C VAL A 4 23.63 -3.24 60.61
N THR A 5 22.35 -3.48 60.93
CA THR A 5 21.21 -2.84 60.30
C THR A 5 20.92 -1.53 61.04
N ILE A 6 20.64 -0.43 60.34
CA ILE A 6 20.03 0.76 60.95
C ILE A 6 18.80 1.17 60.15
N LEU A 7 17.65 1.07 60.81
CA LEU A 7 16.40 1.75 60.45
C LEU A 7 16.43 3.17 61.01
N ALA A 8 15.96 4.14 60.23
CA ALA A 8 15.53 5.44 60.73
C ALA A 8 14.33 5.93 59.89
N ALA A 9 13.29 6.41 60.58
CA ALA A 9 12.04 6.90 60.00
C ALA A 9 11.92 8.43 60.13
N LEU A 10 10.70 8.97 59.90
CA LEU A 10 10.32 10.40 59.83
C LEU A 10 10.74 11.08 58.50
N ALA A 11 9.95 11.96 57.85
CA ALA A 11 8.54 12.40 58.00
C ALA A 11 8.05 12.88 56.58
N LEU A 12 7.01 13.68 56.32
CA LEU A 12 6.06 14.49 57.12
C LEU A 12 4.79 14.76 56.27
N THR A 13 3.60 14.84 56.90
CA THR A 13 2.32 15.17 56.23
C THR A 13 2.05 16.68 56.15
N ALA A 14 1.82 17.24 54.95
CA ALA A 14 0.91 18.38 54.68
C ALA A 14 0.92 18.76 53.17
N GLY A 15 -0.25 19.01 52.56
CA GLY A 15 -0.34 19.61 51.20
C GLY A 15 -1.63 19.25 50.43
N LEU A 16 -2.51 20.24 50.24
CA LEU A 16 -3.82 20.15 49.56
C LEU A 16 -3.70 20.11 48.00
N PRO A 17 -4.78 19.81 47.24
CA PRO A 17 -4.67 19.09 45.98
C PRO A 17 -4.37 19.96 44.75
N ALA A 18 -3.59 19.39 43.82
CA ALA A 18 -3.45 19.90 42.46
C ALA A 18 -4.05 18.91 41.45
N LEU A 19 -5.07 19.35 40.72
CA LEU A 19 -5.58 18.66 39.54
C LEU A 19 -4.48 18.58 38.48
N ALA A 20 -3.87 17.40 38.31
CA ALA A 20 -2.91 17.12 37.25
C ALA A 20 -3.36 15.88 36.46
N THR A 21 -4.37 16.08 35.61
CA THR A 21 -4.83 15.15 34.58
C THR A 21 -3.70 14.86 33.57
N ALA A 22 -2.83 13.89 33.88
CA ALA A 22 -1.67 13.56 33.05
C ALA A 22 -1.22 12.08 33.16
N GLN A 23 -2.17 11.14 33.33
CA GLN A 23 -1.85 9.70 33.46
C GLN A 23 -2.42 8.82 32.34
N SER A 24 -2.87 9.41 31.22
CA SER A 24 -3.41 8.69 30.06
C SER A 24 -2.53 8.75 28.80
N ALA A 25 -1.35 9.38 28.86
CA ALA A 25 -0.51 9.65 27.69
C ALA A 25 0.69 8.68 27.51
N ARG A 26 0.87 7.69 28.40
CA ARG A 26 1.99 6.73 28.36
C ARG A 26 1.63 5.30 27.95
N GLU A 27 0.34 4.99 27.78
CA GLU A 27 -0.12 3.64 27.41
C GLU A 27 -0.41 3.47 25.90
N THR A 28 -0.17 4.50 25.10
CA THR A 28 -0.37 4.45 23.63
C THR A 28 0.84 3.91 22.84
N ALA A 29 1.94 3.55 23.52
CA ALA A 29 3.23 3.28 22.87
C ALA A 29 3.49 1.81 22.48
N ARG A 30 2.57 0.87 22.76
CA ARG A 30 2.72 -0.58 22.44
C ARG A 30 1.43 -1.30 22.06
N GLN A 31 0.40 -0.58 21.59
CA GLN A 31 -0.74 -1.24 20.97
C GLN A 31 -0.37 -1.61 19.53
N THR A 32 0.11 -2.84 19.33
CA THR A 32 0.10 -3.47 18.00
C THR A 32 -1.31 -3.32 17.46
N PRO A 33 -1.50 -2.72 16.27
CA PRO A 33 -2.85 -2.48 15.75
C PRO A 33 -3.61 -3.82 15.64
N PRO A 34 -4.91 -3.86 15.97
CA PRO A 34 -5.72 -5.05 15.74
C PRO A 34 -5.54 -5.56 14.30
N PRO A 35 -5.56 -6.89 14.05
CA PRO A 35 -5.18 -7.46 12.76
C PRO A 35 -5.99 -6.92 11.57
N ALA A 36 -7.26 -6.54 11.77
CA ALA A 36 -8.08 -5.88 10.74
C ALA A 36 -7.52 -4.48 10.34
N THR A 37 -7.10 -3.69 11.32
CA THR A 37 -6.44 -2.38 11.10
C THR A 37 -5.07 -2.52 10.46
N ALA A 38 -4.30 -3.56 10.80
CA ALA A 38 -3.03 -3.86 10.14
C ALA A 38 -3.25 -4.18 8.65
N ALA A 39 -4.18 -5.10 8.34
CA ALA A 39 -4.54 -5.45 6.98
C ALA A 39 -5.08 -4.23 6.18
N ALA A 40 -5.87 -3.36 6.80
CA ALA A 40 -6.34 -2.13 6.17
C ALA A 40 -5.19 -1.16 5.86
N ALA A 41 -4.19 -1.03 6.75
CA ALA A 41 -3.01 -0.20 6.54
C ALA A 41 -2.10 -0.76 5.42
N ASP A 42 -1.89 -2.08 5.37
CA ASP A 42 -1.11 -2.74 4.32
C ASP A 42 -1.75 -2.56 2.94
N LEU A 43 -3.08 -2.67 2.85
CA LEU A 43 -3.83 -2.38 1.63
C LEU A 43 -3.74 -0.91 1.23
N GLN A 44 -3.79 0.03 2.17
CA GLN A 44 -3.59 1.46 1.88
C GLN A 44 -2.17 1.76 1.38
N ALA A 45 -1.14 1.16 2.00
CA ALA A 45 0.24 1.29 1.56
C ALA A 45 0.45 0.71 0.14
N TYR A 46 -0.17 -0.44 -0.14
CA TYR A 46 -0.15 -1.04 -1.48
C TYR A 46 -0.90 -0.20 -2.52
N ALA A 47 -2.03 0.43 -2.18
CA ALA A 47 -2.72 1.35 -3.07
C ALA A 47 -1.87 2.58 -3.45
N LEU A 48 -1.08 3.12 -2.50
CA LEU A 48 -0.14 4.20 -2.76
C LEU A 48 1.04 3.76 -3.64
N LEU A 49 1.55 2.54 -3.44
CA LEU A 49 2.58 1.95 -4.30
C LEU A 49 2.08 1.83 -5.76
N LEU A 50 0.85 1.34 -5.96
CA LEU A 50 0.24 1.24 -7.29
C LEU A 50 0.02 2.62 -7.92
N GLN A 51 -0.42 3.62 -7.15
CA GLN A 51 -0.61 4.99 -7.62
C GLN A 51 0.71 5.64 -8.09
N ASP A 52 1.80 5.42 -7.36
CA ASP A 52 3.13 5.89 -7.76
C ASP A 52 3.65 5.18 -9.02
N ALA A 53 3.39 3.87 -9.15
CA ALA A 53 3.69 3.11 -10.37
C ALA A 53 2.86 3.60 -11.59
N GLU A 54 1.57 3.90 -11.40
CA GLU A 54 0.71 4.54 -12.42
C GLU A 54 1.29 5.89 -12.85
N ALA A 55 1.67 6.75 -11.91
CA ALA A 55 2.23 8.08 -12.21
C ALA A 55 3.58 8.00 -12.94
N ARG A 56 4.49 7.11 -12.51
CA ARG A 56 5.76 6.85 -13.18
C ARG A 56 5.56 6.35 -14.61
N LEU A 57 4.61 5.42 -14.82
CA LEU A 57 4.34 4.86 -16.14
C LEU A 57 3.64 5.84 -17.08
N ALA A 58 2.67 6.63 -16.59
CA ALA A 58 2.01 7.67 -17.36
C ALA A 58 3.03 8.70 -17.88
N ARG A 59 3.92 9.16 -16.99
CA ARG A 59 5.01 10.08 -17.34
C ARG A 59 5.98 9.49 -18.35
N ALA A 60 6.45 8.25 -18.16
CA ALA A 60 7.35 7.60 -19.10
C ALA A 60 6.70 7.43 -20.50
N ARG A 61 5.38 7.26 -20.54
CA ARG A 61 4.60 7.18 -21.77
C ARG A 61 4.44 8.55 -22.45
N GLU A 62 4.22 9.62 -21.69
CA GLU A 62 4.24 11.00 -22.20
C GLU A 62 5.62 11.38 -22.77
N GLU A 63 6.70 11.04 -22.07
CA GLU A 63 8.08 11.23 -22.54
C GLU A 63 8.36 10.44 -23.83
N HIS A 64 7.84 9.21 -23.95
CA HIS A 64 7.91 8.40 -25.17
C HIS A 64 7.06 8.95 -26.34
N ALA A 65 5.92 9.57 -26.05
CA ALA A 65 5.09 10.25 -27.04
C ALA A 65 5.79 11.52 -27.56
N ALA A 66 6.38 12.32 -26.66
CA ALA A 66 7.12 13.54 -26.97
C ALA A 66 8.51 13.28 -27.60
N GLY A 67 9.10 12.10 -27.38
CA GLY A 67 10.38 11.68 -27.94
C GLY A 67 10.41 11.76 -29.46
N ARG A 68 11.36 12.55 -29.99
CA ARG A 68 11.57 12.73 -31.44
C ARG A 68 11.84 11.39 -32.11
N THR A 69 11.17 11.16 -33.23
CA THR A 69 11.26 9.92 -34.04
C THR A 69 12.63 9.71 -34.71
N GLU A 70 13.62 10.57 -34.44
CA GLU A 70 14.95 10.62 -35.07
C GLU A 70 15.98 9.65 -34.46
N SER A 71 15.54 8.57 -33.80
CA SER A 71 16.41 7.43 -33.56
C SER A 71 16.60 6.68 -34.88
N GLN A 72 17.86 6.48 -35.30
CA GLN A 72 18.20 5.84 -36.58
C GLN A 72 17.37 4.56 -36.81
N THR A 73 16.88 4.35 -38.03
CA THR A 73 16.01 3.21 -38.38
C THR A 73 16.65 1.88 -37.98
N GLY A 74 16.13 1.26 -36.91
CA GLY A 74 16.63 0.01 -36.32
C GLY A 74 17.28 0.15 -34.93
N ALA A 75 17.62 1.36 -34.50
CA ALA A 75 18.06 1.63 -33.13
C ALA A 75 16.86 1.70 -32.16
N PHE A 76 17.06 1.25 -30.93
CA PHE A 76 16.12 1.54 -29.84
C PHE A 76 16.24 3.01 -29.47
N SER A 77 15.12 3.75 -29.50
CA SER A 77 15.09 5.06 -28.86
C SER A 77 15.22 4.90 -27.34
N GLN A 78 15.93 5.82 -26.70
CA GLN A 78 16.15 5.76 -25.25
C GLN A 78 14.83 5.82 -24.49
N GLU A 79 13.85 6.55 -25.03
CA GLU A 79 12.51 6.68 -24.47
C GLU A 79 11.74 5.35 -24.53
N ARG A 80 11.90 4.55 -25.60
CA ARG A 80 11.31 3.21 -25.68
C ARG A 80 11.95 2.25 -24.67
N ILE A 81 13.27 2.34 -24.47
CA ILE A 81 13.98 1.56 -23.43
C ILE A 81 13.44 1.95 -22.05
N ASN A 82 13.39 3.25 -21.75
CA ASN A 82 12.89 3.78 -20.49
C ASN A 82 11.43 3.34 -20.24
N LEU A 83 10.55 3.47 -21.24
CA LEU A 83 9.15 3.05 -21.14
C LEU A 83 9.03 1.57 -20.76
N MET A 84 9.71 0.68 -21.49
CA MET A 84 9.65 -0.76 -21.20
C MET A 84 10.31 -1.15 -19.88
N GLN A 85 11.32 -0.40 -19.41
CA GLN A 85 11.86 -0.54 -18.06
C GLN A 85 10.82 -0.12 -17.02
N THR A 86 10.13 1.00 -17.20
CA THR A 86 9.08 1.47 -16.28
C THR A 86 7.89 0.51 -16.23
N VAL A 87 7.44 -0.05 -17.36
CA VAL A 87 6.42 -1.10 -17.38
C VAL A 87 6.88 -2.32 -16.57
N ARG A 88 8.15 -2.74 -16.69
CA ARG A 88 8.75 -3.84 -15.90
C ARG A 88 8.86 -3.53 -14.41
N SER A 89 9.20 -2.29 -14.03
CA SER A 89 9.20 -1.86 -12.63
C SER A 89 7.79 -1.85 -12.05
N ALA A 90 6.79 -1.35 -12.80
CA ALA A 90 5.40 -1.35 -12.36
C ALA A 90 4.84 -2.77 -12.16
N TRP A 91 5.26 -3.75 -12.97
CA TRP A 91 4.99 -5.17 -12.75
C TRP A 91 5.62 -5.72 -11.46
N GLN A 92 6.86 -5.33 -11.15
CA GLN A 92 7.52 -5.71 -9.90
C GLN A 92 6.84 -5.08 -8.68
N ASP A 93 6.40 -3.82 -8.79
CA ASP A 93 5.63 -3.15 -7.75
C ASP A 93 4.25 -3.82 -7.56
N MET A 94 3.56 -4.20 -8.64
CA MET A 94 2.33 -4.99 -8.58
C MET A 94 2.55 -6.35 -7.88
N GLN A 95 3.71 -6.99 -8.04
CA GLN A 95 4.04 -8.24 -7.35
C GLN A 95 4.26 -8.12 -5.83
N ARG A 96 4.39 -6.91 -5.28
CA ARG A 96 4.48 -6.66 -3.82
C ARG A 96 3.12 -6.66 -3.13
N VAL A 97 2.20 -7.49 -3.62
CA VAL A 97 0.84 -7.61 -3.11
C VAL A 97 0.84 -8.15 -1.67
N PRO A 98 0.02 -7.60 -0.74
CA PRO A 98 -0.19 -8.20 0.57
C PRO A 98 -0.81 -9.60 0.45
N GLU A 99 -0.38 -10.56 1.28
CA GLU A 99 -0.78 -11.97 1.16
C GLU A 99 -2.31 -12.16 1.11
N GLY A 100 -3.05 -11.49 2.00
CA GLY A 100 -4.51 -11.54 2.05
C GLY A 100 -5.25 -10.93 0.83
N PHE A 101 -4.54 -10.22 -0.06
CA PHE A 101 -5.08 -9.72 -1.33
C PHE A 101 -4.61 -10.54 -2.54
N ALA A 102 -3.50 -11.27 -2.42
CA ALA A 102 -2.91 -12.07 -3.50
C ALA A 102 -3.83 -13.21 -3.99
N GLU A 103 -4.70 -13.73 -3.11
CA GLU A 103 -5.65 -14.78 -3.47
C GLU A 103 -6.90 -14.25 -4.18
N THR A 104 -7.12 -12.93 -4.20
CA THR A 104 -8.33 -12.33 -4.79
C THR A 104 -8.41 -12.52 -6.31
N VAL A 105 -9.64 -12.68 -6.82
CA VAL A 105 -9.89 -12.76 -8.26
C VAL A 105 -9.35 -11.53 -9.01
N ALA A 106 -9.47 -10.34 -8.40
CA ALA A 106 -8.96 -9.09 -8.94
C ALA A 106 -7.43 -9.13 -9.16
N TYR A 107 -6.65 -9.53 -8.14
CA TYR A 107 -5.20 -9.65 -8.30
C TYR A 107 -4.83 -10.74 -9.32
N GLN A 108 -5.46 -11.91 -9.26
CA GLN A 108 -5.17 -12.98 -10.22
C GLN A 108 -5.50 -12.59 -11.66
N GLU A 109 -6.56 -11.80 -11.88
CA GLU A 109 -6.92 -11.32 -13.22
C GLU A 109 -5.94 -10.26 -13.71
N ALA A 110 -5.60 -9.26 -12.89
CA ALA A 110 -4.55 -8.29 -13.20
C ALA A 110 -3.22 -8.98 -13.55
N GLN A 111 -2.82 -9.97 -12.75
CA GLN A 111 -1.63 -10.78 -12.99
C GLN A 111 -1.71 -11.56 -14.32
N ARG A 112 -2.88 -12.15 -14.66
CA ARG A 112 -3.08 -12.88 -15.92
C ARG A 112 -3.07 -11.97 -17.15
N ARG A 113 -3.64 -10.76 -17.06
CA ARG A 113 -3.64 -9.75 -18.13
C ARG A 113 -2.22 -9.26 -18.36
N MET A 114 -1.61 -8.61 -17.37
CA MET A 114 -0.28 -8.01 -17.49
C MET A 114 0.80 -9.05 -17.89
N ARG A 115 0.74 -10.31 -17.39
CA ARG A 115 1.63 -11.39 -17.87
C ARG A 115 1.42 -11.77 -19.34
N ARG A 116 0.19 -11.72 -19.86
CA ARG A 116 -0.10 -11.93 -21.29
C ARG A 116 0.54 -10.83 -22.13
N ASP A 117 0.42 -9.59 -21.68
CA ASP A 117 0.89 -8.41 -22.41
C ASP A 117 2.42 -8.41 -22.46
N PHE A 118 3.09 -8.71 -21.33
CA PHE A 118 4.53 -8.98 -21.29
C PHE A 118 4.98 -10.12 -22.21
N ASN A 119 4.19 -11.19 -22.34
CA ASN A 119 4.52 -12.31 -23.22
C ASN A 119 4.33 -11.97 -24.72
N GLN A 120 3.37 -11.10 -25.06
CA GLN A 120 3.20 -10.60 -26.44
C GLN A 120 4.30 -9.60 -26.86
N VAL A 121 4.78 -8.82 -25.89
CA VAL A 121 5.97 -7.96 -26.00
C VAL A 121 7.22 -8.83 -26.16
N GLY A 122 7.38 -9.83 -25.30
CA GLY A 122 8.50 -10.78 -25.33
C GLY A 122 9.87 -10.16 -25.00
N PRO A 123 10.95 -10.97 -25.06
CA PRO A 123 12.33 -10.47 -24.97
C PRO A 123 12.83 -9.92 -26.32
N ASP A 124 12.00 -9.93 -27.36
CA ASP A 124 12.41 -9.71 -28.73
C ASP A 124 12.80 -8.25 -28.99
N ARG A 125 13.91 -8.05 -29.70
CA ARG A 125 14.49 -6.72 -29.93
C ARG A 125 13.77 -5.94 -31.04
N SER A 126 12.60 -6.40 -31.48
CA SER A 126 11.83 -5.86 -32.60
C SER A 126 10.53 -5.12 -32.20
N LEU A 127 10.36 -4.74 -30.93
CA LEU A 127 9.19 -3.95 -30.51
C LEU A 127 9.07 -2.62 -31.29
N SER A 128 7.94 -2.42 -31.96
CA SER A 128 7.60 -1.16 -32.60
C SER A 128 7.26 -0.08 -31.57
N LYS A 129 7.21 1.19 -32.00
CA LYS A 129 6.81 2.31 -31.14
C LYS A 129 5.36 2.13 -30.66
N GLU A 130 4.48 1.68 -31.55
CA GLU A 130 3.07 1.42 -31.26
C GLU A 130 2.89 0.33 -30.22
N LYS A 131 3.55 -0.83 -30.37
CA LYS A 131 3.43 -1.94 -29.41
C LYS A 131 3.93 -1.58 -28.01
N ALA A 132 4.96 -0.73 -27.91
CA ALA A 132 5.45 -0.25 -26.62
C ALA A 132 4.46 0.71 -25.94
N ASP A 133 3.81 1.59 -26.72
CA ASP A 133 2.78 2.50 -26.21
C ASP A 133 1.48 1.76 -25.85
N GLU A 134 1.09 0.75 -26.64
CA GLU A 134 -0.05 -0.14 -26.39
C GLU A 134 0.14 -0.93 -25.09
N ALA A 135 1.25 -1.66 -24.94
CA ALA A 135 1.57 -2.38 -23.71
C ALA A 135 1.65 -1.46 -22.47
N ALA A 136 2.07 -0.20 -22.64
CA ALA A 136 2.06 0.80 -21.57
C ALA A 136 0.65 1.30 -21.21
N ARG A 137 -0.26 1.44 -22.19
CA ARG A 137 -1.68 1.76 -21.94
C ARG A 137 -2.38 0.63 -21.20
N ASP A 138 -2.18 -0.61 -21.63
CA ASP A 138 -2.81 -1.79 -21.03
C ASP A 138 -2.32 -1.98 -19.59
N ALA A 139 -1.01 -1.84 -19.37
CA ALA A 139 -0.42 -1.82 -18.03
C ALA A 139 -1.00 -0.72 -17.13
N LEU A 140 -1.17 0.51 -17.63
CA LEU A 140 -1.82 1.60 -16.89
C LEU A 140 -3.27 1.26 -16.51
N GLN A 141 -4.04 0.70 -17.44
CA GLN A 141 -5.42 0.29 -17.17
C GLN A 141 -5.48 -0.80 -16.10
N VAL A 142 -4.64 -1.84 -16.21
CA VAL A 142 -4.59 -2.95 -15.24
C VAL A 142 -4.21 -2.45 -13.84
N LEU A 143 -3.24 -1.54 -13.72
CA LEU A 143 -2.83 -0.96 -12.44
C LEU A 143 -3.96 -0.12 -11.81
N ALA A 144 -4.63 0.73 -12.61
CA ALA A 144 -5.73 1.56 -12.14
C ALA A 144 -6.96 0.73 -11.71
N GLU A 145 -7.33 -0.31 -12.47
CA GLU A 145 -8.37 -1.28 -12.09
C GLU A 145 -8.00 -1.98 -10.77
N LEU A 146 -6.77 -2.50 -10.66
CA LEU A 146 -6.27 -3.17 -9.47
C LEU A 146 -6.29 -2.25 -8.24
N ARG A 147 -5.80 -1.01 -8.37
CA ARG A 147 -5.84 -0.02 -7.28
C ARG A 147 -7.28 0.29 -6.84
N GLY A 148 -8.23 0.37 -7.77
CA GLY A 148 -9.65 0.52 -7.44
C GLY A 148 -10.18 -0.61 -6.55
N HIS A 149 -9.80 -1.86 -6.85
CA HIS A 149 -10.11 -3.01 -6.00
C HIS A 149 -9.40 -2.97 -4.63
N VAL A 150 -8.12 -2.58 -4.58
CA VAL A 150 -7.35 -2.47 -3.33
C VAL A 150 -7.96 -1.40 -2.41
N VAL A 151 -8.28 -0.21 -2.93
CA VAL A 151 -8.91 0.88 -2.15
C VAL A 151 -10.28 0.43 -1.61
N SER A 152 -11.05 -0.29 -2.42
CA SER A 152 -12.34 -0.84 -1.99
C SER A 152 -12.19 -1.88 -0.87
N ALA A 153 -11.20 -2.78 -0.98
CA ALA A 153 -10.89 -3.77 0.05
C ALA A 153 -10.37 -3.13 1.35
N ALA A 154 -9.52 -2.10 1.26
CA ALA A 154 -9.04 -1.33 2.40
C ALA A 154 -10.20 -0.65 3.16
N GLY A 155 -11.18 -0.09 2.42
CA GLY A 155 -12.39 0.48 3.00
C GLY A 155 -13.25 -0.55 3.74
N GLN A 156 -13.35 -1.78 3.24
CA GLN A 156 -14.09 -2.88 3.90
C GLN A 156 -13.35 -3.39 5.15
N ALA A 157 -12.03 -3.55 5.08
CA ALA A 157 -11.20 -3.96 6.20
C ALA A 157 -11.21 -2.91 7.35
N GLY A 158 -11.18 -1.62 7.02
CA GLY A 158 -11.30 -0.53 8.00
C GLY A 158 -12.73 -0.24 8.47
N GLY A 159 -13.75 -0.57 7.66
CA GLY A 159 -15.16 -0.29 7.94
C GLY A 159 -15.85 -1.31 8.85
N SER A 160 -15.16 -2.37 9.27
CA SER A 160 -15.67 -3.44 10.13
C SER A 160 -15.78 -3.02 11.60
N MET A 161 -16.54 -1.95 11.90
CA MET A 161 -16.95 -1.61 13.26
C MET A 161 -18.06 -2.55 13.76
N PRO A 162 -18.16 -2.81 15.08
CA PRO A 162 -19.15 -3.72 15.63
C PRO A 162 -20.58 -3.23 15.36
N ALA A 163 -21.49 -4.18 15.15
CA ALA A 163 -22.91 -3.90 14.98
C ALA A 163 -23.44 -3.02 16.13
N PRO A 164 -24.37 -2.08 15.85
CA PRO A 164 -24.95 -1.25 16.90
C PRO A 164 -25.53 -2.17 17.97
N ALA A 165 -25.16 -1.93 19.22
CA ALA A 165 -25.68 -2.68 20.34
C ALA A 165 -27.22 -2.59 20.30
N VAL A 166 -27.87 -3.73 20.05
CA VAL A 166 -29.32 -3.85 20.22
C VAL A 166 -29.61 -3.62 21.69
N GLN A 167 -29.92 -2.36 22.02
CA GLN A 167 -30.32 -1.95 23.35
C GLN A 167 -31.62 -2.67 23.64
N GLY A 168 -31.50 -3.82 24.31
CA GLY A 168 -32.60 -4.67 24.70
C GLY A 168 -33.50 -3.89 25.65
N GLY A 169 -34.51 -3.21 25.09
CA GLY A 169 -35.60 -2.60 25.81
C GLY A 169 -36.47 -3.66 26.46
N GLY A 170 -35.93 -4.31 27.49
CA GLY A 170 -36.62 -5.27 28.33
C GLY A 170 -37.69 -4.56 29.14
N ALA A 171 -38.87 -4.40 28.55
CA ALA A 171 -40.05 -3.96 29.25
C ALA A 171 -40.52 -5.04 30.24
N ASN A 172 -40.22 -4.82 31.52
CA ASN A 172 -40.92 -5.40 32.68
C ASN A 172 -41.21 -4.19 33.58
N ARG A 173 -42.45 -3.82 33.91
CA ARG A 173 -43.51 -4.59 34.61
C ARG A 173 -43.03 -5.19 35.92
#